data_AF-A0A8T4RQJ0-F1
#
_entry.id   AF-A0A8T4RQJ0-F1
#
_cell.length_a   1.000
_cell.length_b   1.000
_cell.length_c   1.000
_cell.angle_alpha   90.00
_cell.angle_beta   90.00
_cell.angle_gamma   90.00
#
_symmetry.space_group_name_H-M   'P 1'
#
loop_
_entity.id
_entity.type
_entity.pdbx_description
1 polymer ?
#
loop_
_entity_poly.entity_id
_entity_poly.type
_entity_poly.pdbx_seq_one_letter_code
_entity_poly.pdbx_strand_id
1 'polypeptide(L)'
;MAEVVANVGVKKEKGYLYFLDGNGNVCRAAMSRAGRTKGKAKKEVVARSGVKKVSGYLYFIDKKGNVARAKMARGRKAGTKKAAKKKTSKKKAAKKKTTKRKPAKRKAAKKKRR
;
A
#
# COMPACT_ATOMS: atom_id res chain seq x y z
N MET A 1 -13.90 -17.57 16.99
CA MET A 1 -13.95 -18.64 15.98
C MET A 1 -14.31 -18.01 14.64
N ALA A 2 -13.78 -18.51 13.52
CA ALA A 2 -14.13 -18.04 12.18
C ALA A 2 -15.12 -19.01 11.55
N GLU A 3 -16.11 -18.48 10.83
CA GLU A 3 -17.13 -19.26 10.14
C GLU A 3 -16.86 -19.25 8.64
N VAL A 4 -16.98 -20.42 7.99
CA VAL A 4 -16.87 -20.52 6.54
C VAL A 4 -18.19 -20.06 5.91
N VAL A 5 -18.11 -19.10 4.98
CA VAL A 5 -19.28 -18.50 4.32
C VAL A 5 -19.44 -19.01 2.89
N ALA A 6 -18.33 -19.35 2.23
CA ALA A 6 -18.35 -19.95 0.90
C ALA A 6 -17.18 -20.93 0.72
N ASN A 7 -17.50 -22.11 0.19
CA ASN A 7 -16.51 -23.11 -0.22
C ASN A 7 -16.06 -22.79 -1.65
N VAL A 8 -14.81 -22.36 -1.80
CA VAL A 8 -14.27 -21.92 -3.10
C VAL A 8 -13.04 -22.75 -3.49
N GLY A 9 -12.29 -23.28 -2.52
CA GLY A 9 -11.14 -24.15 -2.80
C GLY A 9 -10.00 -23.49 -3.56
N VAL A 10 -9.76 -22.19 -3.37
CA VAL A 10 -8.72 -21.46 -4.12
C VAL A 10 -7.32 -21.91 -3.70
N LYS A 11 -6.54 -22.42 -4.66
CA LYS A 11 -5.12 -22.72 -4.48
C LYS A 11 -4.30 -21.43 -4.46
N LYS A 12 -3.54 -21.23 -3.38
CA LYS A 12 -2.69 -20.04 -3.19
C LYS A 12 -1.32 -20.26 -3.82
N GLU A 13 -0.96 -19.39 -4.74
CA GLU A 13 0.36 -19.37 -5.39
C GLU A 13 1.33 -18.43 -4.65
N LYS A 14 2.61 -18.80 -4.65
CA LYS A 14 3.67 -17.98 -4.05
C LYS A 14 3.82 -16.67 -4.83
N GLY A 15 3.98 -15.56 -4.12
CA GLY A 15 4.18 -14.24 -4.75
C GLY A 15 2.90 -13.43 -4.98
N TYR A 16 1.73 -14.00 -4.69
CA TYR A 16 0.44 -13.32 -4.82
C TYR A 16 -0.20 -13.03 -3.46
N LEU A 17 -0.92 -11.92 -3.39
CA LEU A 17 -1.84 -11.60 -2.31
C LEU A 17 -3.25 -11.96 -2.76
N TYR A 18 -3.95 -12.74 -1.93
CA TYR A 18 -5.33 -13.11 -2.15
C TYR A 18 -6.25 -12.32 -1.22
N PHE A 19 -7.31 -11.73 -1.79
CA PHE A 19 -8.25 -10.89 -1.05
C PHE A 19 -9.64 -10.93 -1.67
N LEU A 20 -10.64 -10.45 -0.93
CA LEU A 20 -11.99 -10.27 -1.46
C LEU A 20 -12.17 -8.85 -2.03
N ASP A 21 -12.68 -8.74 -3.25
CA ASP A 21 -13.06 -7.46 -3.86
C ASP A 21 -14.32 -6.87 -3.21
N GLY A 22 -14.78 -5.71 -3.72
CA GLY A 22 -16.00 -5.06 -3.25
C GLY A 22 -17.26 -5.89 -3.50
N ASN A 23 -17.25 -6.72 -4.55
CA ASN A 23 -18.38 -7.56 -4.96
C ASN A 23 -18.40 -8.92 -4.23
N GLY A 24 -17.42 -9.20 -3.37
CA GLY A 24 -17.33 -10.44 -2.61
C GLY A 24 -16.74 -11.61 -3.39
N ASN A 25 -16.01 -11.34 -4.46
CA ASN A 25 -15.26 -12.33 -5.23
C ASN A 25 -13.82 -12.45 -4.73
N VAL A 26 -13.21 -13.61 -4.94
CA VAL A 26 -11.82 -13.86 -4.60
C VAL A 26 -10.92 -13.42 -5.75
N CYS A 27 -10.03 -12.48 -5.45
CA CYS A 27 -9.07 -11.94 -6.40
C CYS A 27 -7.63 -12.15 -5.91
N ARG A 28 -6.71 -12.19 -6.86
CA ARG A 28 -5.26 -12.19 -6.60
C ARG A 28 -4.60 -10.95 -7.19
N ALA A 29 -3.51 -10.51 -6.58
CA ALA A 29 -2.63 -9.48 -7.13
C ALA A 29 -1.18 -9.76 -6.76
N ALA A 30 -0.23 -9.41 -7.62
CA ALA A 30 1.19 -9.57 -7.34
C ALA A 30 1.60 -8.77 -6.08
N MET A 31 2.29 -9.43 -5.15
CA MET A 31 2.65 -8.84 -3.87
C MET A 31 3.73 -7.76 -4.05
N SER A 32 3.47 -6.54 -3.58
CA SER A 32 4.48 -5.48 -3.59
C SER A 32 5.49 -5.74 -2.48
N ARG A 33 6.74 -6.05 -2.86
CA ARG A 33 7.88 -6.17 -1.94
C ARG A 33 8.39 -4.77 -1.55
N ALA A 34 9.18 -4.70 -0.48
CA ALA A 34 9.78 -3.44 -0.02
C ALA A 34 10.50 -2.70 -1.17
N GLY A 35 10.33 -1.38 -1.24
CA GLY A 35 10.90 -0.53 -2.30
C GLY A 35 10.05 -0.38 -3.57
N ARG A 36 8.96 -1.15 -3.74
CA ARG A 36 8.03 -0.98 -4.87
C ARG A 36 6.85 -0.08 -4.51
N THR A 37 6.33 0.65 -5.50
CA THR A 37 5.12 1.46 -5.33
C THR A 37 3.93 0.55 -5.00
N LYS A 38 3.34 0.74 -3.82
CA LYS A 38 2.16 -0.02 -3.37
C LYS A 38 0.97 0.29 -4.28
N GLY A 39 0.19 -0.74 -4.63
CA GLY A 39 -1.14 -0.57 -5.25
C GLY A 39 -1.20 -0.56 -6.79
N LYS A 40 -0.08 -0.70 -7.51
CA LYS A 40 -0.09 -0.73 -8.99
C LYS A 40 -0.27 -2.13 -9.62
N ALA A 41 -0.31 -3.19 -8.81
CA ALA A 41 -0.47 -4.54 -9.34
C ALA A 41 -1.88 -4.73 -9.92
N LYS A 42 -1.95 -5.33 -11.12
CA LYS A 42 -3.23 -5.75 -11.72
C LYS A 42 -3.90 -6.76 -10.80
N LYS A 43 -5.22 -6.63 -10.66
CA LYS A 43 -6.07 -7.53 -9.88
C LYS A 43 -6.71 -8.50 -10.86
N GLU A 44 -6.63 -9.80 -10.56
CA GLU A 44 -7.25 -10.86 -11.34
C GLU A 44 -8.30 -11.56 -10.49
N VAL A 45 -9.50 -11.75 -11.03
CA VAL A 45 -10.56 -12.52 -10.37
C VAL A 45 -10.24 -13.99 -10.55
N VAL A 46 -10.06 -14.71 -9.45
CA VAL A 46 -9.75 -16.15 -9.45
C VAL A 46 -11.01 -16.98 -9.29
N ALA A 47 -11.96 -16.50 -8.49
CA ALA A 47 -13.23 -17.17 -8.29
C ALA A 47 -14.35 -16.19 -7.93
N ARG A 48 -15.54 -16.44 -8.49
CA ARG A 48 -16.75 -15.66 -8.23
C ARG A 48 -17.52 -16.30 -7.08
N SER A 49 -17.36 -15.74 -5.88
CA SER A 49 -18.03 -16.24 -4.67
C SER A 49 -19.25 -15.40 -4.25
N GLY A 50 -19.38 -14.15 -4.74
CA GLY A 50 -20.57 -13.32 -4.50
C GLY A 50 -20.90 -13.04 -3.02
N VAL A 51 -19.90 -13.06 -2.13
CA VAL A 51 -20.14 -12.98 -0.69
C VAL A 51 -20.52 -11.56 -0.25
N LYS A 52 -21.73 -11.42 0.29
CA LYS A 52 -22.21 -10.16 0.87
C LYS A 52 -21.50 -9.86 2.19
N LYS A 53 -20.78 -8.73 2.25
CA LYS A 53 -20.04 -8.33 3.45
C LYS A 53 -20.95 -7.63 4.45
N VAL A 54 -21.10 -8.23 5.63
CA VAL A 54 -21.80 -7.63 6.77
C VAL A 54 -20.83 -6.80 7.62
N SER A 55 -21.30 -5.65 8.09
CA SER A 55 -20.54 -4.78 9.00
C SER A 55 -20.17 -5.50 10.30
N GLY A 56 -19.01 -5.18 10.87
CA GLY A 56 -18.54 -5.84 12.11
C GLY A 56 -17.77 -7.15 11.90
N TYR A 57 -17.63 -7.63 10.66
CA TYR A 57 -16.87 -8.84 10.33
C TYR A 57 -15.66 -8.57 9.42
N LEU A 58 -14.60 -9.33 9.62
CA LEU A 58 -13.47 -9.42 8.71
C LEU A 58 -13.67 -10.65 7.81
N TYR A 59 -13.56 -10.44 6.50
CA TYR A 59 -13.64 -11.49 5.49
C TYR A 59 -12.24 -11.79 4.97
N PHE A 60 -11.88 -13.07 4.93
CA PHE A 60 -10.57 -13.52 4.49
C PHE A 60 -10.65 -14.91 3.86
N ILE A 61 -9.56 -15.33 3.24
CA ILE A 61 -9.43 -16.64 2.61
C ILE A 61 -8.60 -17.52 3.54
N ASP A 62 -9.20 -18.62 4.02
CA ASP A 62 -8.58 -19.52 4.99
C ASP A 62 -7.42 -20.35 4.39
N LYS A 63 -6.86 -21.28 5.17
CA LYS A 63 -5.79 -22.16 4.72
C LYS A 63 -6.24 -23.17 3.65
N LYS A 64 -7.53 -23.55 3.65
CA LYS A 64 -8.13 -24.48 2.69
C LYS A 64 -8.54 -23.79 1.38
N GLY A 65 -8.45 -22.46 1.32
CA GLY A 65 -8.82 -21.68 0.13
C GLY A 65 -10.30 -21.25 0.11
N ASN A 66 -11.00 -21.35 1.24
CA ASN A 66 -12.40 -20.96 1.36
C ASN A 66 -12.54 -19.54 1.92
N VAL A 67 -13.69 -18.92 1.65
CA VAL A 67 -14.01 -17.61 2.23
C VAL A 67 -14.59 -17.81 3.61
N ALA A 68 -13.94 -17.24 4.61
CA ALA A 68 -14.38 -17.25 6.00
C ALA A 68 -14.58 -15.83 6.53
N ARG A 69 -15.44 -15.70 7.54
CA ARG A 69 -15.68 -14.47 8.29
C ARG A 69 -15.34 -14.64 9.77
N ALA A 70 -14.86 -13.58 10.40
CA ALA A 70 -14.66 -13.52 11.84
C ALA A 70 -15.11 -12.17 12.39
N LYS A 71 -15.68 -12.13 13.60
CA LYS A 71 -16.06 -10.88 14.26
C LYS A 71 -14.82 -10.02 14.48
N MET A 72 -14.83 -8.77 14.03
CA MET A 72 -13.69 -7.87 14.19
C MET A 72 -13.48 -7.54 15.67
N ALA A 73 -12.25 -7.72 16.15
CA ALA A 73 -11.82 -7.15 17.42
C ALA A 73 -11.66 -5.63 17.24
N ARG A 74 -12.73 -4.87 17.48
CA ARG A 74 -12.69 -3.41 17.52
C ARG A 74 -12.32 -3.00 18.94
N GLY A 75 -11.24 -2.23 19.07
CA GLY A 75 -10.72 -1.76 20.35
C GLY A 75 -9.50 -2.58 20.79
N ARG A 76 -8.32 -1.98 20.65
CA ARG A 76 -7.24 -2.35 21.57
C ARG A 76 -7.70 -1.81 22.93
N LYS A 77 -7.83 -2.65 23.97
CA LYS A 77 -7.70 -2.14 25.34
C LYS A 77 -6.42 -1.31 25.34
N ALA A 78 -6.45 -0.11 25.92
CA ALA A 78 -5.31 0.79 25.98
C ALA A 78 -4.18 0.13 26.79
N GLY A 79 -3.47 -0.81 26.19
CA GLY A 79 -2.22 -1.35 26.72
C GLY A 79 -1.21 -0.23 26.60
N THR A 80 -1.00 0.46 27.71
CA THR A 80 0.16 1.30 28.09
C THR A 80 1.21 1.42 26.99
N LYS A 81 0.92 2.18 25.94
CA LYS A 81 1.97 2.64 25.04
C LYS A 81 2.64 3.79 25.76
N LYS A 82 3.80 3.54 26.36
CA LYS A 82 4.78 4.60 26.62
C LYS A 82 4.87 5.42 25.33
N ALA A 83 4.43 6.66 25.39
CA ALA A 83 4.49 7.57 24.26
C ALA A 83 5.96 7.67 23.85
N ALA A 84 6.34 7.02 22.74
CA ALA A 84 7.62 7.29 22.12
C ALA A 84 7.56 8.77 21.69
N LYS A 85 8.14 9.64 22.52
CA LYS A 85 8.23 11.08 22.33
C LYS A 85 8.84 11.30 20.95
N LYS A 86 8.00 11.63 19.97
CA LYS A 86 8.41 12.05 18.65
C LYS A 86 9.30 13.28 18.85
N LYS A 87 10.63 13.11 18.86
CA LYS A 87 11.56 14.23 18.76
C LYS A 87 11.27 14.88 17.42
N THR A 88 10.51 15.96 17.45
CA THR A 88 10.41 16.92 16.36
C THR A 88 11.79 17.51 16.16
N SER A 89 12.56 16.96 15.21
CA SER A 89 13.72 17.68 14.69
C SER A 89 13.20 18.97 14.08
N LYS A 90 13.38 20.08 14.81
CA LYS A 90 13.10 21.45 14.37
C LYS A 90 13.73 21.62 12.99
N LYS A 91 12.90 21.71 11.94
CA LYS A 91 13.32 22.26 10.66
C LYS A 91 13.60 23.74 10.89
N LYS A 92 14.86 24.10 11.17
CA LYS A 92 15.27 25.50 11.27
C LYS A 92 15.06 26.13 9.89
N ALA A 93 14.11 27.04 9.80
CA ALA A 93 14.02 28.00 8.72
C ALA A 93 15.23 28.93 8.81
N ALA A 94 16.02 29.00 7.74
CA ALA A 94 16.94 30.11 7.51
C ALA A 94 16.55 30.73 6.17
N LYS A 95 15.87 31.88 6.24
CA LYS A 95 15.58 32.75 5.10
C LYS A 95 16.19 34.10 5.42
N LYS A 96 17.31 34.46 4.77
CA LYS A 96 17.77 35.84 4.53
C LYS A 96 18.86 35.77 3.45
N LYS A 97 18.55 35.96 2.16
CA LYS A 97 18.40 37.21 1.36
C LYS A 97 19.70 38.02 1.22
N THR A 98 19.89 38.52 -0.01
CA THR A 98 20.95 39.39 -0.61
C THR A 98 22.16 38.61 -1.16
N THR A 99 22.67 38.82 -2.38
CA THR A 99 22.73 40.01 -3.24
C THR A 99 22.65 39.63 -4.74
N LYS A 100 22.06 40.56 -5.52
CA LYS A 100 22.11 40.61 -6.98
C LYS A 100 23.56 40.72 -7.47
N ARG A 101 23.93 39.97 -8.50
CA ARG A 101 24.84 40.45 -9.57
C ARG A 101 24.46 39.76 -10.90
N LYS A 102 23.99 40.58 -11.84
CA LYS A 102 23.74 40.26 -13.27
C LYS A 102 24.96 40.77 -14.08
N PRO A 103 25.02 40.55 -15.40
CA PRO A 103 25.81 39.55 -16.13
C PRO A 103 27.11 40.12 -16.74
N ALA A 104 28.08 39.28 -17.11
CA ALA A 104 29.21 39.71 -17.97
C ALA A 104 29.37 38.79 -19.18
N LYS A 105 29.08 39.35 -20.36
CA LYS A 105 29.45 38.85 -21.69
C LYS A 105 30.96 39.06 -21.91
N ARG A 106 31.61 38.13 -22.63
CA ARG A 106 32.67 38.34 -23.67
C ARG A 106 32.93 36.96 -24.33
N LYS A 107 32.49 36.70 -25.58
CA LYS A 107 33.18 36.90 -26.89
C LYS A 107 34.58 36.25 -26.94
N ALA A 108 35.06 35.52 -27.96
CA ALA A 108 34.56 35.04 -29.25
C ALA A 108 35.65 34.12 -29.89
N ALA A 109 35.29 33.36 -30.95
CA ALA A 109 36.14 32.77 -32.02
C ALA A 109 37.07 31.59 -31.60
N LYS A 110 37.41 30.58 -32.42
CA LYS A 110 37.41 30.37 -33.88
C LYS A 110 37.71 28.87 -34.11
N LYS A 111 36.94 28.11 -34.90
CA LYS A 111 37.51 27.00 -35.72
C LYS A 111 36.63 26.71 -36.93
N LYS A 112 36.91 27.45 -38.00
CA LYS A 112 36.59 27.10 -39.40
C LYS A 112 37.60 26.06 -39.87
N ARG A 113 37.26 25.37 -40.98
CA ARG A 113 38.00 24.37 -41.79
C ARG A 113 37.46 22.95 -41.54
N ARG A 114 36.99 22.20 -42.53
CA ARG A 114 37.18 22.22 -43.99
C ARG A 114 35.85 22.00 -44.70
#